data_AF-A0A2E8ESF7-F1
#
_entry.id   AF-A0A2E8ESF7-F1
#
_cell.length_a   1.000
_cell.length_b   1.000
_cell.length_c   1.000
_cell.angle_alpha   90.00
_cell.angle_beta   90.00
_cell.angle_gamma   90.00
#
_symmetry.space_group_name_H-M   'P 1'
#
loop_
_entity.id
_entity.type
_entity.pdbx_description
1 polymer ?
#
loop_
_entity_poly.entity_id
_entity_poly.type
_entity_poly.pdbx_seq_one_letter_code
_entity_poly.pdbx_strand_id
1 'polypeptide(L)'
;MYSQKYYIKGRDLVGLRKTFMRGVVSILTLFLLLISLPRLGNAVDWNDKSWRISGCPKGVLGNWISQNDEHKLSIENKRIITRTLAGKETFYSYTGDPLESDIRFIKLSLEQMNVNEATQIHLKIRPHLIHSLQNLEEASSKSSDCLIKVFYFESEKDAKFNKYLNWDIYKRLN
;
A
#
# COMPACT_ATOMS: atom_id res chain seq x y z
N MET A 1 -10.96 35.42 -61.03
CA MET A 1 -10.50 35.67 -59.63
C MET A 1 -11.36 35.00 -58.54
N TYR A 2 -12.52 34.40 -58.83
CA TYR A 2 -13.35 33.76 -57.77
C TYR A 2 -12.86 32.38 -57.30
N SER A 3 -12.30 31.53 -58.17
CA SER A 3 -11.95 30.13 -57.79
C SER A 3 -10.78 30.02 -56.79
N GLN A 4 -9.77 30.89 -56.88
CA GLN A 4 -8.66 30.93 -55.91
C GLN A 4 -9.14 31.29 -54.50
N LYS A 5 -10.13 32.19 -54.36
CA LYS A 5 -10.66 32.61 -53.05
C LYS A 5 -11.39 31.47 -52.34
N TYR A 6 -12.16 30.66 -53.07
CA TYR A 6 -12.82 29.46 -52.50
C TYR A 6 -11.83 28.34 -52.19
N TYR A 7 -10.81 28.15 -53.02
CA TYR A 7 -9.76 27.16 -52.79
C TYR A 7 -8.92 27.48 -51.54
N ILE A 8 -8.56 28.75 -51.35
CA ILE A 8 -7.84 29.21 -50.15
C ILE A 8 -8.72 29.05 -48.90
N LYS A 9 -10.00 29.46 -48.96
CA LYS A 9 -10.95 29.32 -47.84
C LYS A 9 -11.22 27.84 -47.48
N GLY A 10 -11.28 26.95 -48.47
CA GLY A 10 -11.40 25.51 -48.25
C GLY A 10 -10.17 24.87 -47.62
N ARG A 11 -8.96 25.28 -48.04
CA ARG A 11 -7.70 24.81 -47.45
C ARG A 11 -7.54 25.26 -45.99
N ASP A 12 -7.98 26.48 -45.68
CA ASP A 12 -7.94 27.04 -44.32
C ASP A 12 -8.88 26.29 -43.36
N LEU A 13 -10.10 25.96 -43.81
CA LEU A 13 -11.06 25.15 -43.06
C LEU A 13 -10.56 23.71 -42.82
N VAL A 14 -9.89 23.10 -43.81
CA VAL A 14 -9.28 21.76 -43.66
C VAL A 14 -8.10 21.80 -42.69
N GLY A 15 -7.29 22.87 -42.71
CA GLY A 15 -6.22 23.13 -41.75
C GLY A 15 -6.75 23.27 -40.33
N LEU A 16 -7.78 24.10 -40.14
CA LEU A 16 -8.44 24.33 -38.85
C LEU A 16 -9.00 23.02 -38.27
N ARG A 17 -9.65 22.19 -39.12
CA ARG A 17 -10.19 20.88 -38.73
C ARG A 17 -9.08 19.92 -38.30
N LYS A 18 -7.94 19.88 -38.99
CA LYS A 18 -6.80 19.03 -38.62
C LYS A 18 -6.19 19.45 -37.28
N THR A 19 -6.05 20.75 -37.04
CA THR A 19 -5.54 21.28 -35.77
C THR A 19 -6.48 20.98 -34.61
N PHE A 20 -7.79 21.16 -34.82
CA PHE A 20 -8.82 20.82 -33.84
C PHE A 20 -8.82 19.33 -33.51
N MET A 21 -8.82 18.45 -34.53
CA MET A 21 -8.79 17.00 -34.33
C MET A 21 -7.50 16.54 -33.62
N ARG A 22 -6.34 17.13 -33.92
CA ARG A 22 -5.10 16.86 -33.17
C ARG A 22 -5.23 17.24 -31.69
N GLY A 23 -5.79 18.41 -31.40
CA GLY A 23 -6.03 18.84 -30.02
C GLY A 23 -6.95 17.89 -29.26
N VAL A 24 -8.05 17.46 -29.89
CA VAL A 24 -8.99 16.50 -29.30
C VAL A 24 -8.32 15.14 -29.03
N VAL A 25 -7.53 14.61 -29.96
CA VAL A 25 -6.79 13.35 -29.76
C VAL A 25 -5.78 13.47 -28.63
N SER A 26 -5.03 14.58 -28.57
CA SER A 26 -4.06 14.83 -27.48
C SER A 26 -4.72 14.95 -26.11
N ILE A 27 -5.92 15.54 -26.01
CA ILE A 27 -6.67 15.62 -24.76
C ILE A 27 -7.19 14.24 -24.35
N LEU A 28 -7.73 13.45 -25.30
CA LEU A 28 -8.20 12.09 -25.06
C LEU A 28 -7.08 11.16 -24.59
N THR A 29 -5.89 11.23 -25.20
CA THR A 29 -4.74 10.44 -24.76
C THR A 29 -4.26 10.85 -23.38
N LEU A 30 -4.23 12.15 -23.06
CA LEU A 30 -3.88 12.64 -21.73
C LEU A 30 -4.89 12.19 -20.67
N PHE A 31 -6.18 12.22 -21.00
CA PHE A 31 -7.25 11.76 -20.12
C PHE A 31 -7.19 10.24 -19.86
N LEU A 32 -6.92 9.44 -20.90
CA LEU A 32 -6.72 8.00 -20.78
C LEU A 32 -5.46 7.66 -19.96
N LEU A 33 -4.37 8.43 -20.11
CA LEU A 33 -3.18 8.30 -19.27
C LEU A 33 -3.47 8.61 -17.79
N LEU A 34 -4.29 9.63 -17.52
CA LEU A 34 -4.69 9.97 -16.15
C LEU A 34 -5.56 8.89 -15.48
N ILE A 35 -6.43 8.21 -16.25
CA ILE A 35 -7.26 7.11 -15.74
C ILE A 35 -6.46 5.81 -15.56
N SER A 36 -5.44 5.58 -16.40
CA SER A 36 -4.60 4.38 -16.36
C SER A 36 -3.41 4.48 -15.40
N LEU A 37 -3.18 5.64 -14.77
CA LEU A 37 -2.29 5.72 -13.62
C LEU A 37 -2.84 4.75 -12.55
N PRO A 38 -2.05 3.76 -12.12
CA PRO A 38 -2.48 2.89 -11.03
C PRO A 38 -2.83 3.80 -9.86
N ARG A 39 -4.09 3.75 -9.41
CA ARG A 39 -4.49 4.44 -8.18
C ARG A 39 -3.53 3.97 -7.11
N LEU A 40 -2.59 4.85 -6.74
CA LEU A 40 -1.69 4.63 -5.62
C LEU A 40 -2.61 4.24 -4.48
N GLY A 41 -2.58 2.98 -4.07
CA GLY A 41 -3.46 2.48 -3.02
C GLY A 41 -3.32 3.44 -1.86
N ASN A 42 -4.43 4.11 -1.50
CA ASN A 42 -4.44 5.13 -0.46
C ASN A 42 -3.69 4.53 0.73
N ALA A 43 -2.62 5.20 1.17
CA ALA A 43 -1.86 4.74 2.30
C ALA A 43 -2.78 4.89 3.52
N VAL A 44 -3.41 3.79 3.89
CA VAL A 44 -4.30 3.71 5.05
C VAL A 44 -3.43 3.94 6.28
N ASP A 45 -3.77 4.95 7.07
CA ASP A 45 -3.20 5.16 8.40
C ASP A 45 -4.05 4.47 9.47
N TRP A 46 -3.54 4.35 10.69
CA TRP A 46 -4.24 3.62 11.77
C TRP A 46 -5.55 4.29 12.20
N ASN A 47 -5.75 5.55 11.82
CA ASN A 47 -6.93 6.35 12.13
C ASN A 47 -7.89 6.48 10.96
N ASP A 48 -7.55 5.91 9.81
CA ASP A 48 -8.34 5.99 8.59
C ASP A 48 -9.76 5.50 8.88
N LYS A 49 -10.74 6.27 8.42
CA LYS A 49 -12.15 6.00 8.70
C LYS A 49 -12.57 4.63 8.20
N SER A 50 -12.08 4.20 7.04
CA SER A 50 -12.38 2.88 6.48
C SER A 50 -11.72 1.76 7.29
N TRP A 51 -10.50 1.95 7.78
CA TRP A 51 -9.85 1.01 8.70
C TRP A 51 -10.66 0.82 9.99
N ARG A 52 -11.11 1.93 10.59
CA ARG A 52 -11.88 1.91 11.84
C ARG A 52 -13.29 1.34 11.65
N ILE A 53 -13.98 1.67 10.56
CA ILE A 53 -15.32 1.14 10.26
C ILE A 53 -15.26 -0.38 10.02
N SER A 54 -14.17 -0.87 9.42
CA SER A 54 -13.93 -2.31 9.25
C SER A 54 -13.66 -3.07 10.56
N GLY A 55 -13.63 -2.39 11.72
CA GLY A 55 -13.40 -3.03 13.02
C GLY A 55 -11.94 -3.42 13.29
N CYS A 56 -10.99 -2.83 12.55
CA CYS A 56 -9.59 -3.15 12.68
C CYS A 56 -8.92 -2.53 13.93
N PRO A 57 -7.84 -3.15 14.44
CA PRO A 57 -7.19 -2.69 15.67
C PRO A 57 -6.51 -1.33 15.46
N LYS A 58 -6.37 -0.55 16.54
CA LYS A 58 -5.66 0.74 16.55
C LYS A 58 -4.13 0.63 16.54
N GLY A 59 -3.60 -0.58 16.34
CA GLY A 59 -2.16 -0.86 16.38
C GLY A 59 -1.88 -2.27 15.88
N VAL A 60 -0.66 -2.76 16.13
CA VAL A 60 -0.17 -4.02 15.51
C VAL A 60 -0.26 -5.24 16.43
N LEU A 61 -0.71 -5.09 17.68
CA LEU A 61 -0.79 -6.21 18.60
C LEU A 61 -1.75 -7.31 18.10
N GLY A 62 -1.31 -8.56 18.25
CA GLY A 62 -2.08 -9.74 17.91
C GLY A 62 -1.33 -10.70 16.98
N ASN A 63 -2.09 -11.68 16.49
CA ASN A 63 -1.58 -12.72 15.62
C ASN A 63 -1.90 -12.38 14.17
N TRP A 64 -0.90 -12.55 13.32
CA TRP A 64 -0.95 -12.22 11.90
C TRP A 64 -0.41 -13.38 11.09
N ILE A 65 -1.03 -13.67 9.94
CA ILE A 65 -0.60 -14.68 8.99
C ILE A 65 -0.28 -14.01 7.66
N SER A 66 0.85 -14.34 7.04
CA SER A 66 1.20 -13.79 5.74
C SER A 66 0.19 -14.25 4.68
N GLN A 67 -0.06 -13.43 3.67
CA GLN A 67 -1.01 -13.79 2.59
C GLN A 67 -0.54 -14.97 1.73
N ASN A 68 0.76 -15.26 1.72
CA ASN A 68 1.29 -16.48 1.11
C ASN A 68 1.24 -17.70 2.06
N ASP A 69 0.68 -17.54 3.27
CA ASP A 69 0.61 -18.54 4.34
C ASP A 69 1.95 -19.12 4.81
N GLU A 70 3.08 -18.57 4.35
CA GLU A 70 4.41 -19.09 4.65
C GLU A 70 4.92 -18.70 6.06
N HIS A 71 4.41 -17.61 6.61
CA HIS A 71 4.93 -16.97 7.82
C HIS A 71 3.79 -16.54 8.75
N LYS A 72 3.96 -16.79 10.05
CA LYS A 72 3.11 -16.22 11.10
C LYS A 72 3.92 -15.22 11.91
N LEU A 73 3.27 -14.12 12.26
CA LEU A 73 3.84 -13.02 13.03
C LEU A 73 2.93 -12.77 14.22
N SER A 74 3.43 -13.01 15.44
CA SER A 74 2.73 -12.69 16.69
C SER A 74 3.42 -11.50 17.32
N ILE A 75 2.69 -10.38 17.45
CA ILE A 75 3.21 -9.15 18.05
C ILE A 75 2.52 -8.96 19.39
N GLU A 76 3.31 -9.06 20.46
CA GLU A 76 2.87 -8.94 21.84
C GLU A 76 3.58 -7.76 22.50
N ASN A 77 3.29 -7.48 23.77
CA ASN A 77 3.98 -6.41 24.46
C ASN A 77 5.47 -6.75 24.65
N LYS A 78 6.36 -5.90 24.15
CA LYS A 78 7.84 -6.03 24.16
C LYS A 78 8.42 -7.28 23.49
N ARG A 79 7.61 -8.10 22.83
CA ARG A 79 8.04 -9.35 22.18
C ARG A 79 7.38 -9.57 20.82
N ILE A 80 8.16 -10.07 19.86
CA ILE A 80 7.68 -10.55 18.57
C ILE A 80 8.11 -12.01 18.39
N ILE A 81 7.21 -12.81 17.84
CA ILE A 81 7.44 -14.21 17.49
C ILE A 81 7.17 -14.37 16.00
N THR A 82 8.19 -14.76 15.24
CA THR A 82 8.03 -15.19 13.85
C THR A 82 8.05 -16.71 13.78
N ARG A 83 7.14 -17.30 13.02
CA ARG A 83 7.05 -18.75 12.82
C ARG A 83 6.97 -19.08 11.34
N THR A 84 7.85 -19.95 10.86
CA THR A 84 7.80 -20.46 9.47
C THR A 84 6.83 -21.63 9.34
N LEU A 85 6.47 -22.02 8.12
CA LEU A 85 5.68 -23.24 7.84
C LEU A 85 6.25 -24.51 8.47
N ALA A 86 7.58 -24.62 8.56
CA ALA A 86 8.26 -25.76 9.20
C ALA A 86 8.12 -25.76 10.73
N GLY A 87 7.41 -24.79 11.31
CA GLY A 87 7.21 -24.67 12.76
C GLY A 87 8.39 -24.05 13.51
N LYS A 88 9.44 -23.61 12.81
CA LYS A 88 10.59 -22.95 13.45
C LYS A 88 10.16 -21.57 13.95
N GLU A 89 10.33 -21.35 15.25
CA GLU A 89 10.05 -20.08 15.90
C GLU A 89 11.33 -19.27 16.11
N THR A 90 11.24 -17.96 15.88
CA THR A 90 12.28 -17.00 16.24
C THR A 90 11.67 -15.93 17.14
N PHE A 91 12.36 -15.66 18.25
CA PHE A 91 11.91 -14.73 19.27
C PHE A 91 12.74 -13.46 19.21
N TYR A 92 12.05 -12.33 19.24
CA TYR A 92 12.64 -11.01 19.27
C TYR A 92 12.08 -10.23 20.44
N SER A 93 12.96 -9.55 21.18
CA SER A 93 12.56 -8.40 21.99
C SER A 93 12.45 -7.19 21.08
N TYR A 94 11.69 -6.17 21.48
CA TYR A 94 11.69 -4.91 20.75
C TYR A 94 11.62 -3.67 21.63
N THR A 95 12.09 -2.57 21.06
CA THR A 95 11.89 -1.21 21.57
C THR A 95 11.07 -0.39 20.58
N GLY A 96 10.19 0.48 21.09
CA GLY A 96 9.24 1.29 20.31
C GLY A 96 7.80 1.12 20.82
N ASP A 97 6.87 1.90 20.28
CA ASP A 97 5.45 1.81 20.64
C ASP A 97 4.65 1.03 19.57
N PRO A 98 4.08 -0.15 19.92
CA PRO A 98 3.26 -0.97 19.03
C PRO A 98 1.80 -0.49 18.90
N LEU A 99 1.40 0.53 19.68
CA LEU A 99 0.03 1.00 19.86
C LEU A 99 -0.17 2.48 19.51
N GLU A 100 0.84 3.17 19.00
CA GLU A 100 0.71 4.58 18.60
C GLU A 100 -0.33 4.73 17.47
N SER A 101 -1.58 5.02 17.84
CA SER A 101 -2.56 5.64 16.97
C SER A 101 -2.15 7.11 16.79
N ASP A 102 -2.04 7.57 15.54
CA ASP A 102 -1.65 8.92 15.08
C ASP A 102 -0.37 8.95 14.22
N ILE A 103 0.34 7.82 14.09
CA ILE A 103 1.47 7.70 13.15
C ILE A 103 1.07 6.95 11.88
N ARG A 104 1.69 7.31 10.74
CA ARG A 104 1.43 6.65 9.45
C ARG A 104 1.99 5.22 9.37
N PHE A 105 2.91 4.88 10.26
CA PHE A 105 3.54 3.57 10.34
C PHE A 105 4.15 3.39 11.73
N ILE A 106 4.19 2.16 12.22
CA ILE A 106 4.89 1.76 13.44
C ILE A 106 6.29 1.31 13.06
N LYS A 107 7.30 1.73 13.83
CA LYS A 107 8.69 1.27 13.71
C LYS A 107 9.09 0.56 14.99
N LEU A 108 9.59 -0.66 14.87
CA LEU A 108 10.10 -1.46 15.98
C LEU A 108 11.54 -1.84 15.68
N SER A 109 12.43 -1.65 16.65
CA SER A 109 13.79 -2.19 16.61
C SER A 109 13.78 -3.52 17.33
N LEU A 110 14.22 -4.59 16.67
CA LEU A 110 14.21 -5.94 17.18
C LEU A 110 15.62 -6.41 17.56
N GLU A 111 15.69 -7.20 18.62
CA GLU A 111 16.88 -7.91 19.03
C GLU A 111 16.52 -9.39 19.23
N GLN A 112 17.25 -10.27 18.54
CA GLN A 112 16.97 -11.70 18.58
C GLN A 112 17.42 -12.31 19.92
N MET A 113 16.51 -13.01 20.61
CA MET A 113 16.76 -13.45 22.00
C MET A 113 17.61 -14.71 22.14
N ASN A 114 17.74 -15.53 21.08
CA ASN A 114 18.33 -16.87 21.15
C ASN A 114 19.65 -17.00 20.34
N VAL A 115 20.34 -15.89 20.08
CA VAL A 115 21.60 -15.88 19.31
C VAL A 115 22.67 -15.17 20.13
N ASN A 116 23.87 -15.75 20.17
CA ASN A 116 25.02 -15.21 20.93
C ASN A 116 25.57 -13.91 20.32
N GLU A 117 25.14 -13.56 19.11
CA GLU A 117 25.41 -12.29 18.44
C GLU A 117 24.10 -11.52 18.31
N ALA A 118 24.09 -10.28 18.76
CA ALA A 118 22.95 -9.39 18.66
C ALA A 118 22.72 -9.01 17.18
N THR A 119 21.90 -9.78 16.48
CA THR A 119 21.36 -9.41 15.18
C THR A 119 20.25 -8.38 15.39
N GLN A 120 20.61 -7.10 15.25
CA GLN A 120 19.64 -6.01 15.25
C GLN A 120 18.96 -5.93 13.88
N ILE A 121 17.65 -6.17 13.86
CA ILE A 121 16.81 -5.95 12.67
C ILE A 121 15.71 -4.97 13.02
N HIS A 122 15.15 -4.30 12.03
CA HIS A 122 14.08 -3.33 12.24
C HIS A 122 12.84 -3.71 11.44
N LEU A 123 11.66 -3.47 12.01
CA LEU A 123 10.37 -3.62 11.34
C LEU A 123 9.74 -2.25 11.14
N LYS A 124 9.20 -2.05 9.94
CA LYS A 124 8.22 -0.99 9.66
C LYS A 124 6.89 -1.64 9.32
N ILE A 125 5.84 -1.23 10.01
CA ILE A 125 4.51 -1.80 9.87
C ILE A 125 3.52 -0.69 9.54
N ARG A 126 2.67 -0.91 8.53
CA ARG A 126 1.61 0.02 8.15
C ARG A 126 0.29 -0.71 7.93
N PRO A 127 -0.86 -0.06 8.16
CA PRO A 127 -2.14 -0.59 7.73
C PRO A 127 -2.18 -0.77 6.22
N HIS A 128 -2.99 -1.73 5.80
CA HIS A 128 -3.30 -1.97 4.42
C HIS A 128 -4.77 -2.33 4.29
N LEU A 129 -5.49 -1.64 3.41
CA LEU A 129 -6.79 -2.10 2.96
C LEU A 129 -6.66 -2.57 1.54
N ILE A 130 -7.17 -3.78 1.28
CA ILE A 130 -7.53 -4.21 -0.06
C ILE A 130 -9.03 -3.91 -0.16
N HIS A 131 -9.37 -2.70 -0.57
CA HIS A 131 -10.71 -2.51 -1.11
C HIS A 131 -10.78 -3.28 -2.41
N SER A 132 -11.50 -4.41 -2.42
CA SER A 132 -12.13 -4.83 -3.67
C SER A 132 -12.99 -3.64 -4.12
N LEU A 133 -12.78 -3.17 -5.34
CA LEU A 133 -13.62 -2.12 -5.97
C LEU A 133 -15.10 -2.54 -6.13
N GLN A 134 -15.49 -3.68 -5.55
CA GLN A 134 -16.86 -4.15 -5.49
C GLN A 134 -17.58 -3.43 -4.34
N ASN A 135 -18.42 -2.47 -4.75
CA ASN A 135 -19.57 -1.96 -4.01
C ASN A 135 -19.28 -1.35 -2.63
N LEU A 136 -19.01 -0.04 -2.65
CA LEU A 136 -19.11 0.85 -1.48
C LEU A 136 -20.48 0.75 -0.75
N GLU A 137 -21.51 0.21 -1.41
CA GLU A 137 -22.85 -0.01 -0.85
C GLU A 137 -23.02 -1.39 -0.16
N GLU A 138 -22.14 -2.36 -0.40
CA GLU A 138 -22.18 -3.71 0.21
C GLU A 138 -21.10 -3.92 1.29
N ALA A 139 -20.47 -2.85 1.77
CA ALA A 139 -19.61 -2.88 2.95
C ALA A 139 -20.39 -3.11 4.28
N SER A 140 -21.56 -3.72 4.19
CA SER A 140 -22.34 -4.17 5.33
C SER A 140 -22.16 -5.68 5.50
N SER A 141 -21.72 -6.06 6.71
CA SER A 141 -21.81 -7.41 7.31
C SER A 141 -20.77 -8.49 7.03
N LYS A 142 -19.83 -8.36 6.07
CA LYS A 142 -18.67 -9.29 6.00
C LYS A 142 -17.44 -8.65 6.61
N SER A 143 -16.90 -9.27 7.66
CA SER A 143 -15.65 -8.86 8.33
C SER A 143 -14.60 -8.53 7.29
N SER A 144 -14.27 -7.25 7.12
CA SER A 144 -13.18 -6.88 6.25
C SER A 144 -11.89 -7.42 6.87
N ASP A 145 -11.10 -8.13 6.09
CA ASP A 145 -9.81 -8.63 6.57
C ASP A 145 -8.91 -7.44 6.92
N CYS A 146 -8.51 -7.34 8.19
CA CYS A 146 -7.53 -6.35 8.61
C CYS A 146 -6.16 -6.80 8.12
N LEU A 147 -5.58 -6.04 7.19
CA LEU A 147 -4.29 -6.35 6.60
C LEU A 147 -3.25 -5.34 7.05
N ILE A 148 -2.02 -5.79 7.25
CA ILE A 148 -0.85 -4.94 7.49
C ILE A 148 0.21 -5.26 6.46
N LYS A 149 1.00 -4.26 6.11
CA LYS A 149 2.25 -4.45 5.36
C LYS A 149 3.40 -4.36 6.34
N VAL A 150 4.27 -5.36 6.33
CA VAL A 150 5.47 -5.44 7.16
C VAL A 150 6.69 -5.41 6.25
N PHE A 151 7.67 -4.60 6.63
CA PHE A 151 8.95 -4.50 5.95
C PHE A 151 10.08 -4.66 6.96
N TYR A 152 10.96 -5.62 6.69
CA TYR A 152 12.15 -5.92 7.49
C TYR A 152 13.36 -5.23 6.86
N PHE A 153 14.23 -4.64 7.68
CA PHE A 153 15.46 -4.00 7.21
C PHE A 153 16.55 -4.01 8.29
N GLU A 154 17.82 -4.05 7.87
CA GLU A 154 18.97 -4.09 8.77
C GLU A 154 19.44 -2.70 9.17
N SER A 155 19.24 -1.68 8.33
CA SER A 155 19.66 -0.30 8.63
C SER A 155 18.65 0.76 8.16
N GLU A 156 18.61 1.92 8.81
CA GLU A 156 17.79 3.06 8.37
C GLU A 156 18.12 3.54 6.93
N LYS A 157 19.31 3.21 6.40
CA LYS A 157 19.64 3.46 4.99
C LYS A 157 18.83 2.57 4.04
N ASP A 158 18.50 1.36 4.48
CA ASP A 158 17.67 0.38 3.75
C ASP A 158 16.17 0.64 3.93
N ALA A 159 15.80 1.40 4.97
CA ALA A 159 14.44 1.88 5.20
C ALA A 159 13.94 2.87 4.13
N LYS A 160 14.80 3.28 3.17
CA LYS A 160 14.47 4.31 2.17
C LYS A 160 13.14 4.01 1.46
N PHE A 161 12.23 4.95 1.71
CA PHE A 161 10.78 4.98 1.57
C PHE A 161 10.13 4.52 0.25
N ASN A 162 10.91 4.23 -0.80
CA ASN A 162 10.40 3.95 -2.15
C ASN A 162 10.41 2.48 -2.56
N LYS A 163 10.93 1.56 -1.73
CA LYS A 163 10.84 0.12 -2.01
C LYS A 163 9.45 -0.39 -1.63
N TYR A 164 8.49 -0.21 -2.54
CA TYR A 164 7.17 -0.83 -2.46
C TYR A 164 7.19 -2.33 -2.78
N LEU A 165 8.30 -2.86 -3.28
CA LEU A 165 8.41 -4.20 -3.86
C LEU A 165 8.66 -5.35 -2.86
N ASN A 166 9.03 -5.05 -1.61
CA ASN A 166 9.44 -6.08 -0.63
C ASN A 166 8.58 -6.06 0.64
N TRP A 167 7.32 -5.61 0.55
CA TRP A 167 6.41 -5.64 1.70
C TRP A 167 5.68 -6.97 1.73
N ASP A 168 5.84 -7.69 2.84
CA ASP A 168 4.99 -8.83 3.13
C ASP A 168 3.64 -8.32 3.64
N ILE A 169 2.56 -8.86 3.09
CA ILE A 169 1.20 -8.55 3.54
C ILE A 169 0.78 -9.63 4.52
N TYR A 170 0.31 -9.20 5.70
CA TYR A 170 -0.23 -10.10 6.71
C TYR A 170 -1.69 -9.78 6.98
N LYS A 171 -2.48 -10.83 7.22
CA LYS A 171 -3.87 -10.80 7.65
C LYS A 171 -3.98 -11.09 9.13
N ARG A 172 -4.84 -10.36 9.82
CA ARG A 172 -5.14 -10.61 11.24
C ARG A 172 -5.86 -11.96 11.40
N LEU A 173 -5.37 -12.77 12.32
CA LEU A 173 -6.09 -13.96 12.79
C LEU A 173 -7.06 -13.51 13.89
N ASN A 174 -8.34 -13.85 13.74
CA ASN A 174 -9.37 -13.63 14.77
C ASN A 174 -9.15 -14.56 15.97
#